data_AF-A0A6V8PMR0-F1
#
_entry.id   AF-A0A6V8PMR0-F1
#
_cell.length_a   1.000
_cell.length_b   1.000
_cell.length_c   1.000
_cell.angle_alpha   90.00
_cell.angle_beta   90.00
_cell.angle_gamma   90.00
#
_symmetry.space_group_name_H-M   'P 1'
#
loop_
_entity.id
_entity.type
_entity.pdbx_description
1 polymer ?
#
loop_
_entity_poly.entity_id
_entity_poly.type
_entity_poly.pdbx_seq_one_letter_code
_entity_poly.pdbx_strand_id
1 'polypeptide(L)'
;MKKNIVVVLLMILGAMLIWGCVPQAPLPEAEEAPTPPPGKVELEWWTVQAGEQTSIGYWDYIIEEFEKKHPNVEVKRVDMIDEDFKTGLTSSMAAGIPPDLWFSWGGGILKAQVDAGHVADLTDLLNEPWAKEVVPRPALAQSTFDGKHYAFPFTIWVGHLYVNRELFDKYGLEVPKEPWSWDEFKEAIETFKANGVIPITVGGKEKWELSFYYMYLVDRIGGSEIFRKTINRVAGYTFEDPTFVQAGVRAEELAQIPTDRGRTNNLRLGLLLMT
;
A
#
# COMPACT_ATOMS: atom_id res chain seq x y z
N MET A 1 -28.63 -26.19 37.65
CA MET A 1 -28.74 -25.12 36.62
C MET A 1 -29.10 -25.76 35.28
N LYS A 2 -30.40 -25.89 34.94
CA LYS A 2 -30.90 -26.40 33.64
C LYS A 2 -32.46 -26.38 33.55
N LYS A 3 -33.11 -25.29 33.99
CA LYS A 3 -34.60 -25.18 33.94
C LYS A 3 -35.18 -23.87 33.41
N ASN A 4 -34.38 -22.88 33.00
CA ASN A 4 -34.91 -21.56 32.59
C ASN A 4 -34.70 -21.21 31.10
N ILE A 5 -34.31 -22.16 30.24
CA ILE A 5 -34.03 -21.89 28.82
C ILE A 5 -35.25 -22.18 27.90
N VAL A 6 -36.26 -22.91 28.38
CA VAL A 6 -37.39 -23.36 27.52
C VAL A 6 -38.51 -22.31 27.40
N VAL A 7 -38.60 -21.33 28.32
CA VAL A 7 -39.70 -20.34 28.33
C VAL A 7 -39.44 -19.14 27.41
N VAL A 8 -38.18 -18.85 27.05
CA VAL A 8 -37.84 -17.71 26.19
C VAL A 8 -37.97 -18.05 24.69
N LEU A 9 -37.84 -19.33 24.31
CA LEU A 9 -37.95 -19.76 22.90
C LEU A 9 -39.41 -19.85 22.39
N LEU A 10 -40.40 -19.84 23.28
CA LEU A 10 -41.82 -19.98 22.93
C LEU A 10 -42.56 -18.65 22.75
N MET A 11 -41.94 -17.50 23.06
CA MET A 11 -42.53 -16.18 22.80
C MET A 11 -42.13 -15.59 21.43
N ILE A 12 -41.11 -16.13 20.76
CA ILE A 12 -40.64 -15.62 19.46
C ILE A 12 -41.37 -16.27 18.27
N LEU A 13 -42.03 -17.42 18.46
CA LEU A 13 -42.74 -18.12 17.38
C LEU A 13 -44.21 -17.68 17.15
N GLY A 14 -44.74 -16.75 17.97
CA GLY A 14 -46.16 -16.36 17.94
C GLY A 14 -46.51 -15.12 17.10
N ALA A 15 -45.53 -14.44 16.49
CA ALA A 15 -45.76 -13.13 15.84
C ALA A 15 -45.56 -13.14 14.31
N MET A 16 -45.46 -14.32 13.67
CA MET A 16 -45.47 -14.44 12.22
C MET A 16 -46.73 -15.20 11.81
N LEU A 17 -47.79 -14.47 11.46
CA LEU A 17 -48.86 -14.84 10.51
C LEU A 17 -50.11 -13.98 10.73
N ILE A 18 -50.06 -12.68 10.42
CA ILE A 18 -51.24 -12.00 9.86
C ILE A 18 -50.78 -10.93 8.87
N TRP A 19 -51.21 -11.13 7.64
CA TRP A 19 -51.02 -10.29 6.46
C TRP A 19 -51.92 -9.05 6.58
N GLY A 20 -51.34 -7.87 6.52
CA GLY A 20 -52.04 -6.59 6.41
C GLY A 20 -51.15 -5.63 5.64
N CYS A 21 -51.61 -5.20 4.48
CA CYS A 21 -50.94 -4.26 3.58
C CYS A 21 -50.67 -2.94 4.32
N VAL A 22 -49.42 -2.71 4.74
CA VAL A 22 -48.96 -1.42 5.26
C VAL A 22 -48.21 -0.73 4.13
N PRO A 23 -48.53 0.53 3.76
CA PRO A 23 -47.74 1.27 2.79
C PRO A 23 -46.31 1.34 3.30
N GLN A 24 -45.36 0.87 2.49
CA GLN A 24 -43.95 0.92 2.81
C GLN A 24 -43.55 2.38 2.98
N ALA A 25 -43.28 2.79 4.22
CA ALA A 25 -42.66 4.07 4.49
C ALA A 25 -41.32 4.11 3.73
N PRO A 26 -40.98 5.22 3.06
CA PRO A 26 -39.69 5.34 2.41
C PRO A 26 -38.60 5.10 3.47
N LEU A 27 -37.56 4.35 3.08
CA LEU A 27 -36.35 4.26 3.89
C LEU A 27 -35.85 5.69 4.18
N PRO A 28 -35.36 5.99 5.40
CA PRO A 28 -34.74 7.27 5.67
C PRO A 28 -33.60 7.46 4.68
N GLU A 29 -33.69 8.55 3.92
CA GLU A 29 -32.68 9.03 3.01
C GLU A 29 -31.36 9.14 3.78
N ALA A 30 -30.25 8.70 3.18
CA ALA A 30 -28.93 8.89 3.76
C ALA A 30 -28.77 10.39 4.02
N GLU A 31 -28.55 10.76 5.28
CA GLU A 31 -28.34 12.14 5.68
C GLU A 31 -27.10 12.65 4.94
N GLU A 32 -27.32 13.48 3.91
CA GLU A 32 -26.25 14.19 3.21
C GLU A 32 -25.41 14.91 4.27
N ALA A 33 -24.09 14.68 4.21
CA ALA A 33 -23.14 15.41 5.06
C ALA A 33 -23.43 16.91 4.95
N PRO A 34 -23.44 17.66 6.07
CA PRO A 34 -23.86 19.06 6.06
C PRO A 34 -22.98 19.84 5.08
N THR A 35 -23.62 20.44 4.08
CA THR A 35 -22.95 21.34 3.14
C THR A 35 -22.43 22.55 3.92
N PRO A 36 -21.13 22.89 3.80
CA PRO A 36 -20.57 24.03 4.49
C PRO A 36 -21.24 25.33 4.00
N PRO A 37 -21.36 26.36 4.87
CA PRO A 37 -22.04 27.60 4.53
C PRO A 37 -21.38 28.29 3.32
N PRO A 38 -22.15 29.04 2.51
CA PRO A 38 -21.66 29.63 1.26
C PRO A 38 -20.43 30.49 1.51
N GLY A 39 -19.30 30.05 0.94
CA GLY A 39 -17.99 30.69 1.07
C GLY A 39 -16.95 29.86 1.82
N LYS A 40 -17.34 28.91 2.68
CA LYS A 40 -16.41 27.98 3.33
C LYS A 40 -16.30 26.70 2.51
N VAL A 41 -15.09 26.34 2.12
CA VAL A 41 -14.76 25.11 1.40
C VAL A 41 -14.12 24.15 2.38
N GLU A 42 -14.63 22.93 2.46
CA GLU A 42 -14.01 21.85 3.21
C GLU A 42 -13.38 20.89 2.20
N LEU A 43 -12.12 20.51 2.43
CA LEU A 43 -11.38 19.56 1.60
C LEU A 43 -11.04 18.33 2.44
N GLU A 44 -11.57 17.18 2.09
CA GLU A 44 -11.22 15.92 2.71
C GLU A 44 -9.98 15.31 2.04
N TRP A 45 -8.95 15.00 2.83
CA TRP A 45 -7.70 14.44 2.33
C TRP A 45 -7.29 13.16 3.06
N TRP A 46 -7.25 12.03 2.35
CA TRP A 46 -6.88 10.75 2.94
C TRP A 46 -5.41 10.37 2.68
N THR A 47 -4.70 9.90 3.71
CA THR A 47 -3.29 9.47 3.62
C THR A 47 -3.04 8.09 4.25
N VAL A 48 -1.86 7.52 3.99
CA VAL A 48 -1.38 6.23 4.54
C VAL A 48 -0.37 6.41 5.69
N GLN A 49 -0.32 7.58 6.34
CA GLN A 49 0.78 7.95 7.24
C GLN A 49 0.45 7.79 8.73
N ALA A 50 -0.57 7.01 9.07
CA ALA A 50 -0.91 6.77 10.47
C ALA A 50 0.29 6.15 11.22
N GLY A 51 0.70 6.80 12.32
CA GLY A 51 1.82 6.37 13.15
C GLY A 51 3.21 6.84 12.68
N GLU A 52 3.32 7.55 11.56
CA GLU A 52 4.58 8.13 11.09
C GLU A 52 4.75 9.56 11.64
N GLN A 53 5.23 9.67 12.88
CA GLN A 53 5.22 10.93 13.65
C GLN A 53 5.92 12.11 12.93
N THR A 54 6.99 11.86 12.18
CA THR A 54 7.72 12.88 11.41
C THR A 54 6.92 13.38 10.21
N SER A 55 6.17 12.50 9.54
CA SER A 55 5.30 12.86 8.42
C SER A 55 4.06 13.61 8.91
N ILE A 56 3.48 13.19 10.04
CA ILE A 56 2.31 13.85 10.64
C ILE A 56 2.60 15.33 10.92
N GLY A 57 3.72 15.63 11.60
CA GLY A 57 4.07 17.02 11.92
C GLY A 57 4.42 17.88 10.71
N TYR A 58 5.00 17.29 9.66
CA TYR A 58 5.27 17.99 8.41
C TYR A 58 3.97 18.44 7.73
N TRP A 59 2.97 17.55 7.62
CA TRP A 59 1.71 17.90 6.98
C TRP A 59 0.83 18.82 7.80
N ASP A 60 0.84 18.71 9.13
CA ASP A 60 0.15 19.68 9.99
C ASP A 60 0.65 21.10 9.71
N TYR A 61 1.97 21.29 9.60
CA TYR A 61 2.55 22.58 9.24
C TYR A 61 2.14 23.05 7.84
N ILE A 62 2.13 22.16 6.84
CA ILE A 62 1.71 22.52 5.47
C ILE A 62 0.23 22.91 5.43
N ILE A 63 -0.64 22.18 6.12
CA ILE A 63 -2.07 22.48 6.23
C ILE A 63 -2.26 23.84 6.91
N GLU A 64 -1.60 24.08 8.04
CA GLU A 64 -1.68 25.34 8.77
C GLU A 64 -1.26 26.54 7.90
N GLU A 65 -0.14 26.43 7.17
CA GLU A 65 0.34 27.48 6.28
C GLU A 65 -0.56 27.68 5.05
N PHE A 66 -1.22 26.63 4.58
CA PHE A 66 -2.21 26.71 3.51
C PHE A 66 -3.47 27.43 3.97
N GLU A 67 -4.06 27.04 5.11
CA GLU A 67 -5.27 27.65 5.65
C GLU A 67 -5.06 29.12 6.04
N LYS A 68 -3.86 29.51 6.52
CA LYS A 68 -3.51 30.93 6.74
C LYS A 68 -3.59 31.77 5.46
N LYS A 69 -3.23 31.19 4.31
CA LYS A 69 -3.27 31.86 2.99
C LYS A 69 -4.65 31.78 2.35
N HIS A 70 -5.45 30.79 2.75
CA HIS A 70 -6.76 30.48 2.22
C HIS A 70 -7.78 30.38 3.37
N PRO A 71 -8.13 31.50 4.04
CA PRO A 71 -8.93 31.49 5.27
C PRO A 71 -10.36 30.97 5.10
N ASN A 72 -10.78 30.78 3.85
CA ASN A 72 -12.07 30.23 3.48
C ASN A 72 -12.02 28.71 3.20
N VAL A 73 -10.87 28.07 3.35
CA VAL A 73 -10.67 26.64 3.14
C VAL A 73 -10.29 25.97 4.46
N GLU A 74 -10.92 24.82 4.75
CA GLU A 74 -10.58 23.93 5.85
C GLU A 74 -10.15 22.58 5.27
N VAL A 75 -9.00 22.05 5.68
CA VAL A 75 -8.49 20.75 5.22
C VAL A 75 -8.67 19.71 6.32
N LYS A 76 -9.53 18.72 6.07
CA LYS A 76 -9.73 17.57 6.95
C LYS A 76 -8.89 16.40 6.49
N ARG A 77 -7.72 16.24 7.13
CA ARG A 77 -6.84 15.11 6.89
C ARG A 77 -7.26 13.87 7.68
N VAL A 78 -7.33 12.72 7.00
CA VAL A 78 -7.57 11.40 7.59
C VAL A 78 -6.36 10.51 7.31
N ASP A 79 -5.60 10.19 8.36
CA ASP A 79 -4.44 9.30 8.26
C ASP A 79 -4.85 7.87 8.66
N MET A 80 -4.57 6.90 7.79
CA MET A 80 -4.84 5.47 8.03
C MET A 80 -3.56 4.65 7.86
N ILE A 81 -3.54 3.43 8.37
CA ILE A 81 -2.52 2.44 8.00
C ILE A 81 -2.85 1.84 6.63
N ASP A 82 -1.85 1.35 5.89
CA ASP A 82 -1.98 0.87 4.51
C ASP A 82 -3.21 0.00 4.22
N GLU A 83 -3.46 -1.02 5.04
CA GLU A 83 -4.54 -1.99 4.77
C GLU A 83 -5.94 -1.40 5.06
N ASP A 84 -6.06 -0.57 6.09
CA ASP A 84 -7.30 0.14 6.40
C ASP A 84 -7.59 1.18 5.32
N PHE A 85 -6.55 1.88 4.84
CA PHE A 85 -6.64 2.84 3.74
C PHE A 85 -7.14 2.16 2.45
N LYS A 86 -6.53 1.05 2.03
CA LYS A 86 -6.92 0.32 0.81
C LYS A 86 -8.38 -0.11 0.87
N THR A 87 -8.81 -0.63 2.01
CA THR A 87 -10.18 -1.12 2.22
C THR A 87 -11.18 0.05 2.27
N GLY A 88 -10.85 1.09 3.03
CA GLY A 88 -11.65 2.30 3.19
C GLY A 88 -11.84 3.03 1.86
N LEU A 89 -10.75 3.30 1.13
CA LEU A 89 -10.80 4.01 -0.15
C LEU A 89 -11.62 3.25 -1.18
N THR A 90 -11.43 1.94 -1.29
CA THR A 90 -12.21 1.10 -2.22
C THR A 90 -13.71 1.17 -1.90
N SER A 91 -14.07 1.12 -0.62
CA SER A 91 -15.46 1.18 -0.17
C SER A 91 -16.08 2.56 -0.43
N SER A 92 -15.35 3.64 -0.14
CA SER A 92 -15.78 5.03 -0.36
C SER A 92 -15.95 5.34 -1.85
N MET A 93 -15.02 4.89 -2.70
CA MET A 93 -15.11 4.99 -4.16
C MET A 93 -16.34 4.25 -4.71
N ALA A 94 -16.58 3.01 -4.24
CA ALA A 94 -17.74 2.21 -4.64
C ALA A 94 -19.08 2.79 -4.16
N ALA A 95 -19.07 3.48 -3.02
CA ALA A 95 -20.23 4.18 -2.48
C ALA A 95 -20.50 5.54 -3.15
N GLY A 96 -19.61 6.00 -4.06
CA GLY A 96 -19.75 7.28 -4.76
C GLY A 96 -19.46 8.49 -3.88
N ILE A 97 -18.74 8.29 -2.77
CA ILE A 97 -18.35 9.35 -1.82
C ILE A 97 -16.83 9.36 -1.59
N PRO A 98 -16.00 9.50 -2.65
CA PRO A 98 -14.55 9.59 -2.51
C PRO A 98 -14.15 10.87 -1.75
N PRO A 99 -13.00 10.86 -1.04
CA PRO A 99 -12.42 12.11 -0.53
C PRO A 99 -11.99 13.01 -1.70
N ASP A 100 -11.88 14.32 -1.46
CA ASP A 100 -11.44 15.28 -2.48
C ASP A 100 -9.99 15.00 -2.94
N LEU A 101 -9.15 14.59 -1.99
CA LEU A 101 -7.74 14.28 -2.18
C LEU A 101 -7.44 12.93 -1.52
N TRP A 102 -6.62 12.10 -2.15
CA TRP A 102 -6.13 10.89 -1.52
C TRP A 102 -4.72 10.53 -1.98
N PHE A 103 -4.01 9.82 -1.12
CA PHE A 103 -2.78 9.16 -1.49
C PHE A 103 -3.05 8.03 -2.50
N SER A 104 -2.26 7.97 -3.57
CA SER A 104 -2.28 6.81 -4.47
C SER A 104 -0.87 6.32 -4.77
N TRP A 105 -0.72 5.00 -4.84
CA TRP A 105 0.41 4.38 -5.50
C TRP A 105 0.28 4.56 -7.01
N GLY A 106 1.35 5.01 -7.67
CA GLY A 106 1.40 5.10 -9.12
C GLY A 106 1.31 3.73 -9.81
N GLY A 107 1.32 3.73 -11.13
CA GLY A 107 1.26 2.53 -11.94
C GLY A 107 -0.13 1.89 -11.91
N GLY A 108 -0.19 0.57 -11.73
CA GLY A 108 -1.42 -0.21 -11.90
C GLY A 108 -2.57 0.20 -10.96
N ILE A 109 -2.27 0.60 -9.72
CA ILE A 109 -3.29 1.01 -8.74
C ILE A 109 -3.97 2.31 -9.21
N LEU A 110 -3.19 3.35 -9.48
CA LEU A 110 -3.73 4.60 -10.03
C LEU A 110 -4.42 4.38 -11.38
N LYS A 111 -3.87 3.52 -12.26
CA LYS A 111 -4.51 3.20 -13.55
C LYS A 111 -5.92 2.63 -13.37
N ALA A 112 -6.11 1.73 -12.42
CA ALA A 112 -7.43 1.17 -12.14
C ALA A 112 -8.43 2.24 -11.65
N GLN A 113 -7.96 3.19 -10.83
CA GLN A 113 -8.78 4.33 -10.38
C GLN A 113 -9.15 5.25 -11.56
N VAL A 114 -8.21 5.51 -12.47
CA VAL A 114 -8.43 6.30 -13.69
C VAL A 114 -9.44 5.62 -14.60
N ASP A 115 -9.28 4.31 -14.84
CA ASP A 115 -10.19 3.52 -15.69
C ASP A 115 -11.61 3.43 -15.12
N ALA A 116 -11.74 3.50 -13.80
CA ALA A 116 -13.03 3.58 -13.12
C ALA A 116 -13.66 4.99 -13.17
N GLY A 117 -12.95 6.00 -13.68
CA GLY A 117 -13.45 7.36 -13.83
C GLY A 117 -13.44 8.18 -12.54
N HIS A 118 -12.69 7.76 -11.52
CA HIS A 118 -12.65 8.43 -10.22
C HIS A 118 -11.60 9.55 -10.12
N VAL A 119 -10.69 9.67 -11.09
CA VAL A 119 -9.53 10.56 -11.00
C VAL A 119 -9.60 11.67 -12.03
N ALA A 120 -9.39 12.91 -11.58
CA ALA A 120 -9.34 14.07 -12.46
C ALA A 120 -8.08 14.08 -13.35
N ASP A 121 -8.23 14.57 -14.58
CA ASP A 121 -7.09 14.88 -15.47
C ASP A 121 -6.40 16.17 -14.99
N LEU A 122 -5.16 16.05 -14.53
CA LEU A 122 -4.34 17.14 -14.01
C LEU A 122 -3.34 17.68 -15.06
N THR A 123 -3.49 17.31 -16.33
CA THR A 123 -2.50 17.63 -17.38
C THR A 123 -2.26 19.12 -17.52
N ASP A 124 -3.31 19.93 -17.54
CA ASP A 124 -3.17 21.38 -17.69
C ASP A 124 -2.45 22.01 -16.49
N LEU A 125 -2.87 21.63 -15.27
CA LEU A 125 -2.25 22.07 -14.02
C LEU A 125 -0.76 21.71 -13.98
N LEU A 126 -0.41 20.47 -14.34
CA LEU A 126 0.98 19.98 -14.31
C LEU A 126 1.85 20.52 -15.44
N ASN A 127 1.25 21.20 -16.42
CA ASN A 127 1.92 21.91 -17.49
C ASN A 127 2.15 23.41 -17.20
N GLU A 128 1.60 23.93 -16.10
CA GLU A 128 1.86 25.30 -15.67
C GLU A 128 3.34 25.51 -15.28
N PRO A 129 3.89 26.73 -15.41
CA PRO A 129 5.29 27.01 -15.12
C PRO A 129 5.73 26.60 -13.71
N TRP A 130 4.92 26.92 -12.68
CA TRP A 130 5.25 26.57 -11.30
C TRP A 130 5.33 25.05 -11.11
N ALA A 131 4.43 24.29 -11.74
CA ALA A 131 4.43 22.83 -11.64
C ALA A 131 5.68 22.23 -12.31
N LYS A 132 6.13 22.84 -13.42
CA LYS A 132 7.39 22.47 -14.12
C LYS A 132 8.63 22.69 -13.29
N GLU A 133 8.63 23.67 -12.40
CA GLU A 133 9.74 23.95 -11.49
C GLU A 133 9.75 22.99 -10.29
N VAL A 134 8.60 22.63 -9.75
CA VAL A 134 8.51 21.83 -8.50
C VAL A 134 8.37 20.33 -8.74
N VAL A 135 7.83 19.90 -9.89
CA VAL A 135 7.64 18.49 -10.21
C VAL A 135 8.71 18.00 -11.20
N PRO A 136 9.64 17.14 -10.75
CA PRO A 136 10.56 16.46 -11.65
C PRO A 136 9.79 15.65 -12.70
N ARG A 137 10.02 15.95 -13.98
CA ARG A 137 9.30 15.30 -15.08
C ARG A 137 9.38 13.76 -15.08
N PRO A 138 10.52 13.12 -14.71
CA PRO A 138 10.58 11.67 -14.58
C PRO A 138 9.61 11.09 -13.53
N ALA A 139 9.25 11.85 -12.51
CA ALA A 139 8.33 11.42 -11.46
C ALA A 139 6.89 11.23 -11.97
N LEU A 140 6.54 11.85 -13.11
CA LEU A 140 5.23 11.73 -13.74
C LEU A 140 5.04 10.39 -14.45
N ALA A 141 6.10 9.62 -14.69
CA ALA A 141 6.03 8.39 -15.48
C ALA A 141 5.02 7.38 -14.93
N GLN A 142 4.89 7.28 -13.60
CA GLN A 142 3.97 6.37 -12.93
C GLN A 142 2.54 6.93 -12.78
N SER A 143 2.30 8.19 -13.15
CA SER A 143 0.98 8.82 -13.13
C SER A 143 0.49 9.27 -14.51
N THR A 144 1.19 8.88 -15.57
CA THR A 144 0.87 9.25 -16.94
C THR A 144 0.26 8.07 -17.69
N PHE A 145 -0.95 8.25 -18.19
CA PHE A 145 -1.65 7.26 -19.01
C PHE A 145 -2.23 7.95 -20.24
N ASP A 146 -2.01 7.37 -21.42
CA ASP A 146 -2.49 7.91 -22.70
C ASP A 146 -2.14 9.40 -22.92
N GLY A 147 -0.95 9.81 -22.44
CA GLY A 147 -0.45 11.18 -22.56
C GLY A 147 -1.00 12.18 -21.54
N LYS A 148 -1.84 11.74 -20.60
CA LYS A 148 -2.46 12.59 -19.57
C LYS A 148 -1.89 12.29 -18.18
N HIS A 149 -1.79 13.31 -17.33
CA HIS A 149 -1.28 13.20 -15.96
C HIS A 149 -2.43 13.13 -14.94
N TYR A 150 -2.44 12.13 -14.07
CA TYR A 150 -3.55 11.86 -13.14
C TYR A 150 -3.19 11.95 -11.66
N ALA A 151 -1.95 12.30 -11.33
CA ALA A 151 -1.55 12.52 -9.95
C ALA A 151 -0.40 13.53 -9.86
N PHE A 152 -0.39 14.30 -8.78
CA PHE A 152 0.74 15.15 -8.39
C PHE A 152 1.76 14.31 -7.61
N PRO A 153 2.95 14.02 -8.15
CA PRO A 153 3.94 13.23 -7.44
C PRO A 153 4.63 14.09 -6.38
N PHE A 154 4.61 13.65 -5.12
CA PHE A 154 5.27 14.34 -4.01
C PHE A 154 6.40 13.50 -3.36
N THR A 155 6.46 12.19 -3.63
CA THR A 155 7.55 11.30 -3.18
C THR A 155 7.93 10.30 -4.26
N ILE A 156 9.20 9.90 -4.28
CA ILE A 156 9.70 8.76 -5.08
C ILE A 156 10.25 7.72 -4.11
N TRP A 157 9.85 6.46 -4.29
CA TRP A 157 10.38 5.36 -3.50
C TRP A 157 11.39 4.56 -4.32
N VAL A 158 12.49 4.21 -3.67
CA VAL A 158 13.54 3.37 -4.24
C VAL A 158 13.76 2.21 -3.27
N GLY A 159 13.65 0.99 -3.76
CA GLY A 159 13.90 -0.19 -2.94
C GLY A 159 15.40 -0.39 -2.71
N HIS A 160 15.74 -0.79 -1.49
CA HIS A 160 17.11 -1.02 -1.07
C HIS A 160 17.18 -2.28 -0.21
N LEU A 161 18.31 -2.96 -0.27
CA LEU A 161 18.68 -3.96 0.71
C LEU A 161 19.55 -3.31 1.77
N TYR A 162 19.04 -3.24 3.00
CA TYR A 162 19.79 -2.70 4.13
C TYR A 162 20.57 -3.83 4.81
N VAL A 163 21.85 -3.58 5.11
CA VAL A 163 22.74 -4.56 5.76
C VAL A 163 23.26 -4.02 7.09
N ASN A 164 23.34 -4.88 8.09
CA ASN A 164 23.97 -4.54 9.37
C ASN A 164 25.48 -4.78 9.28
N ARG A 165 26.25 -3.70 9.09
CA ARG A 165 27.70 -3.77 8.90
C ARG A 165 28.45 -4.37 10.09
N GLU A 166 27.96 -4.18 11.32
CA GLU A 166 28.57 -4.74 12.53
C GLU A 166 28.42 -6.26 12.57
N LEU A 167 27.29 -6.80 12.10
CA LEU A 167 27.11 -8.25 11.98
C LEU A 167 28.05 -8.83 10.91
N PHE A 168 28.21 -8.16 9.77
CA PHE A 168 29.18 -8.59 8.75
C PHE A 168 30.61 -8.65 9.33
N ASP A 169 31.06 -7.58 9.98
CA ASP A 169 32.38 -7.52 10.62
C ASP A 169 32.56 -8.60 11.71
N LYS A 170 31.58 -8.74 12.61
CA LYS A 170 31.61 -9.72 13.71
C LYS A 170 31.80 -11.15 13.25
N TYR A 171 31.25 -11.53 12.10
CA TYR A 171 31.35 -12.88 11.55
C TYR A 171 32.38 -13.01 10.43
N GLY A 172 33.23 -11.99 10.23
CA GLY A 172 34.31 -12.03 9.25
C GLY A 172 33.83 -12.02 7.79
N LEU A 173 32.61 -11.55 7.54
CA LEU A 173 32.05 -11.40 6.19
C LEU A 173 32.42 -10.03 5.62
N GLU A 174 32.76 -9.98 4.33
CA GLU A 174 32.91 -8.69 3.65
C GLU A 174 31.55 -8.00 3.52
N VAL A 175 31.49 -6.71 3.89
CA VAL A 175 30.32 -5.89 3.61
C VAL A 175 30.07 -5.88 2.10
N PRO A 176 28.85 -6.15 1.62
CA PRO A 176 28.55 -6.27 0.21
C PRO A 176 29.00 -5.05 -0.60
N LYS A 177 29.67 -5.31 -1.72
CA LYS A 177 30.01 -4.32 -2.74
C LYS A 177 29.15 -4.59 -3.97
N GLU A 178 28.89 -3.58 -4.80
CA GLU A 178 28.19 -3.81 -6.07
C GLU A 178 29.19 -4.23 -7.16
N PRO A 179 28.95 -5.34 -7.89
CA PRO A 179 27.79 -6.23 -7.75
C PRO A 179 27.94 -7.23 -6.58
N TRP A 180 26.87 -7.41 -5.78
CA TRP A 180 26.78 -8.50 -4.79
C TRP A 180 26.15 -9.73 -5.45
N SER A 181 26.86 -10.85 -5.46
CA SER A 181 26.41 -12.07 -6.14
C SER A 181 25.40 -12.87 -5.30
N TRP A 182 24.66 -13.76 -5.97
CA TRP A 182 23.71 -14.65 -5.29
C TRP A 182 24.40 -15.63 -4.32
N ASP A 183 25.59 -16.10 -4.68
CA ASP A 183 26.33 -17.04 -3.83
C ASP A 183 26.89 -16.35 -2.58
N GLU A 184 27.44 -15.13 -2.70
CA GLU A 184 27.86 -14.33 -1.54
C GLU A 184 26.67 -13.95 -0.64
N PHE A 185 25.50 -13.68 -1.24
CA PHE A 185 24.27 -13.44 -0.47
C PHE A 185 23.86 -14.67 0.35
N LYS A 186 23.89 -15.87 -0.25
CA LYS A 186 23.60 -17.12 0.45
C LYS A 186 24.64 -17.42 1.53
N GLU A 187 25.93 -17.21 1.26
CA GLU A 187 27.00 -17.41 2.24
C GLU A 187 26.77 -16.55 3.50
N ALA A 188 26.39 -15.29 3.32
CA ALA A 188 26.05 -14.41 4.43
C ALA A 188 24.84 -14.94 5.22
N ILE A 189 23.79 -15.39 4.53
CA ILE A 189 22.60 -15.96 5.18
C ILE A 189 22.96 -17.21 5.99
N GLU A 190 23.72 -18.14 5.39
CA GLU A 190 24.14 -19.38 6.04
C GLU A 190 25.02 -19.11 7.26
N THR A 191 25.95 -18.16 7.15
CA THR A 191 26.83 -17.74 8.25
C THR A 191 26.04 -17.15 9.41
N PHE A 192 25.12 -16.21 9.15
CA PHE A 192 24.28 -15.63 10.20
C PHE A 192 23.42 -16.70 10.87
N LYS A 193 22.81 -17.58 10.07
CA LYS A 193 21.99 -18.66 10.58
C LYS A 193 22.79 -19.63 11.46
N ALA A 194 23.96 -20.06 11.02
CA ALA A 194 24.82 -20.97 11.80
C ALA A 194 25.21 -20.38 13.17
N ASN A 195 25.16 -19.06 13.31
CA ASN A 195 25.43 -18.33 14.53
C ASN A 195 24.15 -17.87 15.28
N GLY A 196 22.97 -18.39 14.91
CA GLY A 196 21.70 -18.09 15.56
C GLY A 196 21.17 -16.67 15.32
N VAL A 197 21.68 -15.98 14.30
CA VAL A 197 21.24 -14.63 13.89
C VAL A 197 20.16 -14.77 12.83
N ILE A 198 19.09 -13.97 12.94
CA ILE A 198 18.05 -13.89 11.90
C ILE A 198 18.66 -13.20 10.67
N PRO A 199 18.79 -13.88 9.52
CA PRO A 199 19.54 -13.34 8.38
C PRO A 199 18.76 -12.28 7.60
N ILE A 200 17.43 -12.39 7.53
CA ILE A 200 16.55 -11.47 6.81
C ILE A 200 15.35 -11.15 7.69
N THR A 201 15.05 -9.86 7.86
CA THR A 201 13.83 -9.38 8.49
C THR A 201 12.88 -8.83 7.44
N VAL A 202 11.69 -9.44 7.31
CA VAL A 202 10.65 -8.99 6.38
C VAL A 202 9.26 -9.22 6.98
N GLY A 203 8.38 -8.23 6.86
CA GLY A 203 7.00 -8.31 7.30
C GLY A 203 6.14 -9.10 6.32
N GLY A 204 6.20 -10.43 6.32
CA GLY A 204 5.54 -11.24 5.28
C GLY A 204 4.01 -11.44 5.42
N LYS A 205 3.31 -10.71 6.31
CA LYS A 205 1.89 -10.95 6.60
C LYS A 205 1.00 -10.58 5.41
N GLU A 206 1.23 -9.41 4.82
CA GLU A 206 0.43 -8.88 3.71
C GLU A 206 1.01 -9.26 2.32
N LYS A 207 2.10 -10.04 2.30
CA LYS A 207 2.78 -10.67 1.14
C LYS A 207 3.42 -9.69 0.16
N TRP A 208 2.93 -8.46 0.01
CA TRP A 208 3.49 -7.49 -0.93
C TRP A 208 4.95 -7.15 -0.59
N GLU A 209 5.32 -7.19 0.69
CA GLU A 209 6.69 -7.02 1.16
C GLU A 209 7.62 -8.12 0.62
N LEU A 210 7.13 -9.37 0.56
CA LEU A 210 7.86 -10.49 -0.02
C LEU A 210 7.96 -10.38 -1.55
N SER A 211 6.96 -9.76 -2.19
CA SER A 211 6.94 -9.59 -3.64
C SER A 211 8.11 -8.74 -4.15
N PHE A 212 8.63 -7.82 -3.34
CA PHE A 212 9.83 -7.04 -3.71
C PHE A 212 11.04 -7.92 -3.95
N TYR A 213 11.28 -8.93 -3.10
CA TYR A 213 12.40 -9.87 -3.29
C TYR A 213 12.27 -10.59 -4.63
N TYR A 214 11.08 -11.10 -4.92
CA TYR A 214 10.81 -11.75 -6.21
C TYR A 214 11.01 -10.80 -7.40
N MET A 215 10.47 -9.58 -7.34
CA MET A 215 10.60 -8.58 -8.40
C MET A 215 12.06 -8.17 -8.63
N TYR A 216 12.83 -7.97 -7.56
CA TYR A 216 14.28 -7.70 -7.65
C TYR A 216 15.05 -8.88 -8.26
N LEU A 217 14.67 -10.12 -7.94
CA LEU A 217 15.28 -11.30 -8.56
C LEU A 217 15.00 -11.36 -10.06
N VAL A 218 13.76 -11.10 -10.48
CA VAL A 218 13.42 -11.02 -11.91
C VAL A 218 14.26 -9.94 -12.60
N ASP A 219 14.36 -8.75 -12.01
CA ASP A 219 15.13 -7.63 -12.55
C ASP A 219 16.63 -7.96 -12.67
N ARG A 220 17.23 -8.57 -11.64
CA ARG A 220 18.67 -8.92 -11.65
C ARG A 220 18.99 -10.10 -12.58
N ILE A 221 18.04 -11.00 -12.84
CA ILE A 221 18.24 -12.16 -13.74
C ILE A 221 18.04 -11.76 -15.21
N GLY A 222 16.93 -11.07 -15.51
CA GLY A 222 16.50 -10.83 -16.89
C GLY A 222 16.59 -9.38 -17.35
N GLY A 223 16.90 -8.45 -16.45
CA GLY A 223 16.86 -7.01 -16.69
C GLY A 223 15.45 -6.43 -16.63
N SER A 224 15.36 -5.12 -16.39
CA SER A 224 14.10 -4.41 -16.19
C SER A 224 13.14 -4.49 -17.38
N GLU A 225 13.67 -4.69 -18.60
CA GLU A 225 12.86 -4.71 -19.82
C GLU A 225 11.96 -5.94 -19.91
N ILE A 226 12.41 -7.11 -19.45
CA ILE A 226 11.59 -8.32 -19.41
C ILE A 226 10.40 -8.08 -18.47
N PHE A 227 10.67 -7.61 -17.25
CA PHE A 227 9.62 -7.30 -16.29
C PHE A 227 8.62 -6.28 -16.86
N ARG A 228 9.13 -5.15 -17.36
CA ARG A 228 8.31 -4.04 -17.90
C ARG A 228 7.44 -4.49 -19.08
N LYS A 229 7.97 -5.25 -20.03
CA LYS A 229 7.20 -5.71 -21.19
C LYS A 229 6.16 -6.75 -20.80
N THR A 230 6.47 -7.66 -19.88
CA THR A 230 5.52 -8.67 -19.40
C THR A 230 4.34 -8.04 -18.66
N ILE A 231 4.56 -7.11 -17.73
CA ILE A 231 3.44 -6.46 -17.00
C ILE A 231 2.55 -5.61 -17.91
N ASN A 232 3.12 -5.06 -19.01
CA ASN A 232 2.40 -4.30 -20.02
C ASN A 232 1.79 -5.17 -21.13
N ARG A 233 1.83 -6.51 -20.98
CA ARG A 233 1.25 -7.47 -21.93
C ARG A 233 1.73 -7.28 -23.37
N VAL A 234 2.99 -6.89 -23.56
CA VAL A 234 3.60 -6.79 -24.89
C VAL A 234 3.62 -8.18 -25.52
N ALA A 235 3.14 -8.29 -26.76
CA ALA A 235 3.05 -9.57 -27.46
C ALA A 235 4.41 -10.31 -27.46
N GLY A 236 4.40 -11.58 -27.06
CA GLY A 236 5.59 -12.42 -26.96
C GLY A 236 6.31 -12.37 -25.60
N TYR A 237 5.91 -11.50 -24.67
CA TYR A 237 6.45 -11.45 -23.31
C TYR A 237 5.41 -12.00 -22.33
N THR A 238 5.76 -13.11 -21.65
CA THR A 238 4.84 -13.81 -20.75
C THR A 238 5.52 -14.09 -19.41
N PHE A 239 4.73 -14.38 -18.38
CA PHE A 239 5.24 -14.83 -17.08
C PHE A 239 5.81 -16.26 -17.11
N GLU A 240 5.73 -16.95 -18.25
CA GLU A 240 6.34 -18.27 -18.46
C GLU A 240 7.82 -18.16 -18.91
N ASP A 241 8.33 -16.94 -19.14
CA ASP A 241 9.74 -16.74 -19.48
C ASP A 241 10.66 -17.34 -18.40
N PRO A 242 11.75 -18.04 -18.77
CA PRO A 242 12.66 -18.68 -17.83
C PRO A 242 13.18 -17.75 -16.72
N THR A 243 13.25 -16.45 -16.97
CA THR A 243 13.60 -15.42 -15.98
C THR A 243 12.69 -15.47 -14.75
N PHE A 244 11.37 -15.51 -14.96
CA PHE A 244 10.39 -15.55 -13.86
C PHE A 244 10.46 -16.87 -13.11
N VAL A 245 10.65 -17.98 -13.85
CA VAL A 245 10.82 -19.31 -13.25
C VAL A 245 12.07 -19.35 -12.37
N GLN A 246 13.21 -18.85 -12.85
CA GLN A 246 14.45 -18.79 -12.08
C GLN A 246 14.34 -17.88 -10.86
N ALA A 247 13.67 -16.73 -10.98
CA ALA A 247 13.37 -15.86 -9.84
C ALA A 247 12.50 -16.58 -8.81
N GLY A 248 11.53 -17.37 -9.26
CA GLY A 248 10.68 -18.22 -8.42
C GLY A 248 11.48 -19.27 -7.66
N VAL A 249 12.40 -19.97 -8.35
CA VAL A 249 13.32 -20.94 -7.72
C VAL A 249 14.17 -20.26 -6.66
N ARG A 250 14.76 -19.09 -6.95
CA ARG A 250 15.56 -18.34 -5.96
C ARG A 250 14.72 -17.85 -4.78
N ALA A 251 13.48 -17.43 -5.00
CA ALA A 251 12.57 -17.05 -3.92
C ALA A 251 12.19 -18.26 -3.06
N GLU A 252 11.99 -19.44 -3.67
CA GLU A 252 11.77 -20.70 -2.97
C GLU A 252 13.00 -21.10 -2.14
N GLU A 253 14.20 -21.01 -2.70
CA GLU A 253 15.47 -21.25 -1.98
C GLU A 253 15.50 -20.42 -0.68
N LEU A 254 15.20 -19.12 -0.74
CA LEU A 254 15.14 -18.26 0.44
C LEU A 254 14.07 -18.67 1.44
N ALA A 255 12.89 -19.08 0.98
CA ALA A 255 11.80 -19.51 1.83
C ALA A 255 12.09 -20.86 2.52
N GLN A 256 12.87 -21.72 1.86
CA GLN A 256 13.26 -23.02 2.38
C GLN A 256 14.39 -22.95 3.40
N ILE A 257 15.13 -21.83 3.50
CA ILE A 257 16.16 -21.63 4.53
C ILE A 257 15.50 -21.81 5.90
N PRO A 258 15.81 -22.93 6.61
CA PRO A 258 15.09 -23.23 7.83
C PRO A 258 15.30 -22.12 8.84
N THR A 259 14.22 -21.46 9.27
CA THR A 259 14.27 -20.52 10.39
C THR A 259 14.37 -21.35 11.66
N ASP A 260 15.46 -21.19 12.41
CA ASP A 260 15.63 -21.95 13.65
C ASP A 260 14.61 -21.46 14.68
N ARG A 261 13.48 -22.17 14.74
CA ARG A 261 12.71 -22.48 15.94
C ARG A 261 11.62 -23.48 15.58
N GLY A 262 11.76 -24.69 16.12
CA GLY A 262 10.66 -25.66 16.31
C GLY A 262 9.58 -25.17 17.30
N ARG A 263 9.12 -23.93 17.16
CA ARG A 263 7.92 -23.37 17.80
C ARG A 263 7.27 -22.44 16.80
N THR A 264 6.09 -22.84 16.33
CA THR A 264 5.19 -22.22 15.37
C THR A 264 5.58 -22.35 13.90
N ASN A 265 4.95 -23.33 13.23
CA ASN A 265 4.55 -23.18 11.85
C ASN A 265 3.93 -21.80 11.65
N ASN A 266 4.33 -21.14 10.56
CA ASN A 266 4.03 -19.77 10.12
C ASN A 266 5.09 -18.75 10.55
N LEU A 267 5.69 -18.12 9.54
CA LEU A 267 6.38 -16.83 9.59
C LEU A 267 5.76 -15.93 10.67
N ARG A 268 6.37 -15.86 11.85
CA ARG A 268 5.99 -14.91 12.89
C ARG A 268 7.00 -13.77 12.89
N LEU A 269 6.47 -12.61 12.47
CA LEU A 269 7.01 -11.27 12.62
C LEU A 269 7.76 -11.09 13.95
N GLY A 270 9.01 -10.65 13.87
CA GLY A 270 9.69 -9.93 14.92
C GLY A 270 9.78 -8.46 14.54
N LEU A 271 8.88 -7.64 15.10
CA LEU A 271 9.01 -6.19 15.13
C LEU A 271 10.19 -5.88 16.08
N LEU A 272 11.39 -5.63 15.53
CA LEU A 272 12.45 -5.02 16.32
C LEU A 272 12.30 -3.50 16.13
N LEU A 273 11.51 -2.88 16.99
CA LEU A 273 11.59 -1.44 17.22
C LEU A 273 12.99 -1.16 17.76
N MET A 274 13.81 -0.47 16.96
CA MET A 274 15.04 0.12 17.44
C MET A 274 14.66 1.37 18.26
N THR A 275 14.87 1.29 19.57
CA THR A 275 15.28 2.44 20.39
C THR A 275 16.80 2.53 20.37
#